data_AF-A0A1C7NB64-F1
#
_entry.id   AF-A0A1C7NB64-F1
#
_cell.length_a   1.000
_cell.length_b   1.000
_cell.length_c   1.000
_cell.angle_alpha   90.00
_cell.angle_beta   90.00
_cell.angle_gamma   90.00
#
_symmetry.space_group_name_H-M   'P 1'
#
loop_
_entity.id
_entity.type
_entity.pdbx_description
1 polymer ?
#
loop_
_entity_poly.entity_id
_entity_poly.type
_entity_poly.pdbx_seq_one_letter_code
_entity_poly.pdbx_strand_id
1 'polypeptide(L)'
;MTLSLVCSLLLTLTHKIVRGRVWFMMQPCHASGLLLLLALVYPNKQSPYPHIIFNIYLHLQWGALAALAFPDLREHSMVGETFNFFAEHILLLVVPVYMIYSRRYVVLPKSEDMLYLSFFSYAFFHTPVLHLTSLVSGLNLNYMFAPPPIKILLDLGPLYRIVMYGAAFLFKFITRFIAVELILILMPRKKLSTSSTTVDHTKVKRKSRKIE
;
A
#
# COMPACT_ATOMS: atom_id res chain seq x y z
N MET A 1 1.14 14.30 -1.27
CA MET A 1 0.98 12.83 -1.36
C MET A 1 1.79 12.10 -0.31
N THR A 2 3.14 12.02 -0.40
CA THR A 2 3.94 11.37 0.67
C THR A 2 3.70 12.04 2.03
N LEU A 3 3.81 13.37 2.10
CA LEU A 3 3.50 14.12 3.33
C LEU A 3 2.08 13.85 3.83
N SER A 4 1.09 13.83 2.93
CA SER A 4 -0.31 13.54 3.26
C SER A 4 -0.48 12.16 3.89
N LEU A 5 0.19 11.14 3.35
CA LEU A 5 0.17 9.78 3.90
C LEU A 5 0.86 9.71 5.26
N VAL A 6 2.00 10.39 5.43
CA VAL A 6 2.69 10.50 6.73
C VAL A 6 1.79 11.17 7.76
N CYS A 7 1.21 12.33 7.45
CA CYS A 7 0.31 13.05 8.34
C CYS A 7 -0.91 12.21 8.72
N SER A 8 -1.51 11.51 7.74
CA SER A 8 -2.64 10.61 7.98
C SER A 8 -2.29 9.48 8.96
N LEU A 9 -1.18 8.78 8.72
CA LEU A 9 -0.73 7.68 9.58
C LEU A 9 -0.34 8.17 10.99
N LEU A 10 0.31 9.33 11.08
CA LEU A 10 0.65 9.94 12.37
C LEU A 10 -0.59 10.37 13.14
N LEU A 11 -1.59 10.95 12.47
CA LEU A 11 -2.85 11.32 13.11
C LEU A 11 -3.58 10.08 13.64
N THR A 12 -3.65 9.01 12.84
CA THR A 12 -4.18 7.71 13.28
C THR A 12 -3.40 7.19 14.50
N LEU A 13 -2.07 7.21 14.46
CA LEU A 13 -1.24 6.77 15.57
C LEU A 13 -1.50 7.59 16.85
N THR A 14 -1.56 8.92 16.75
CA THR A 14 -1.87 9.80 17.88
C THR A 14 -3.23 9.45 18.48
N HIS A 15 -4.26 9.29 17.65
CA HIS A 15 -5.57 8.85 18.09
C HIS A 15 -5.51 7.51 18.85
N LYS A 16 -4.80 6.51 18.30
CA LYS A 16 -4.69 5.20 18.96
C LYS A 16 -3.87 5.24 20.25
N ILE A 17 -2.86 6.10 20.36
CA ILE A 17 -2.10 6.31 21.60
C ILE A 17 -2.99 6.93 22.68
N VAL A 18 -3.66 8.05 22.37
CA VAL A 18 -4.53 8.76 23.32
C VAL A 18 -5.66 7.86 23.85
N ARG A 19 -6.15 6.93 23.01
CA ARG A 19 -7.22 5.99 23.37
C ARG A 19 -6.75 4.72 24.06
N GLY A 20 -5.44 4.50 24.21
CA GLY A 20 -4.89 3.23 24.73
C GLY A 20 -5.15 2.04 23.80
N ARG A 21 -5.25 2.28 22.49
CA ARG A 21 -5.61 1.31 21.44
C ARG A 21 -4.49 1.11 20.42
N VAL A 22 -3.23 1.31 20.81
CA VAL A 22 -2.07 1.27 19.89
C VAL A 22 -1.96 -0.04 19.10
N TRP A 23 -2.41 -1.17 19.65
CA TRP A 23 -2.43 -2.46 18.96
C TRP A 23 -3.25 -2.46 17.67
N PHE A 24 -4.25 -1.58 17.54
CA PHE A 24 -5.00 -1.41 16.30
C PHE A 24 -4.18 -0.82 15.15
N MET A 25 -2.98 -0.28 15.41
CA MET A 25 -2.03 0.08 14.34
C MET A 25 -1.58 -1.14 13.52
N MET A 26 -1.78 -2.35 14.03
CA MET A 26 -1.54 -3.60 13.30
C MET A 26 -2.66 -3.94 12.31
N GLN A 27 -3.70 -3.11 12.18
CA GLN A 27 -4.71 -3.35 11.16
C GLN A 27 -4.10 -3.37 9.75
N PRO A 28 -4.61 -4.23 8.85
CA PRO A 28 -4.17 -4.37 7.47
C PRO A 28 -3.97 -3.07 6.69
N CYS A 29 -4.89 -2.11 6.83
CA CYS A 29 -4.83 -0.83 6.12
C CYS A 29 -3.60 -0.01 6.53
N HIS A 30 -3.32 0.12 7.82
CA HIS A 30 -2.16 0.85 8.34
C HIS A 30 -0.85 0.15 7.98
N ALA A 31 -0.80 -1.18 8.06
CA ALA A 31 0.35 -1.96 7.61
C ALA A 31 0.62 -1.79 6.10
N SER A 32 -0.43 -1.78 5.28
CA SER A 32 -0.32 -1.50 3.85
C SER A 32 0.12 -0.05 3.59
N GLY A 33 -0.40 0.91 4.37
CA GLY A 33 0.02 2.30 4.32
C GLY A 33 1.49 2.49 4.68
N LEU A 34 1.97 1.77 5.70
CA LEU A 34 3.38 1.74 6.06
C LEU A 34 4.23 1.12 4.94
N LEU A 35 3.80 0.01 4.34
CA LEU A 35 4.49 -0.61 3.21
C LEU A 35 4.62 0.36 2.02
N LEU A 36 3.54 1.06 1.67
CA LEU A 36 3.56 2.08 0.64
C LEU A 36 4.50 3.23 1.03
N LEU A 37 4.41 3.70 2.27
CA LEU A 37 5.27 4.77 2.77
C LEU A 37 6.75 4.38 2.69
N LEU A 38 7.11 3.15 3.06
CA LEU A 38 8.48 2.63 2.95
C LEU A 38 9.00 2.70 1.52
N ALA A 39 8.20 2.32 0.52
CA ALA A 39 8.58 2.50 -0.88
C ALA A 39 8.77 3.99 -1.24
N LEU A 40 7.91 4.87 -0.74
CA LEU A 40 7.94 6.32 -1.00
C LEU A 40 9.15 7.03 -0.39
N VAL A 41 9.53 6.69 0.84
CA VAL A 41 10.63 7.35 1.55
C VAL A 41 11.99 6.70 1.31
N TYR A 42 12.03 5.53 0.68
CA TYR A 42 13.29 4.82 0.40
C TYR A 42 14.30 5.75 -0.31
N PRO A 43 15.51 5.96 0.23
CA PRO A 43 16.41 7.02 -0.21
C PRO A 43 17.01 6.78 -1.60
N ASN A 44 17.42 5.55 -1.87
CA ASN A 44 18.03 5.17 -3.14
C ASN A 44 16.98 4.63 -4.12
N LYS A 45 16.50 5.48 -5.04
CA LYS A 45 15.49 5.09 -6.05
C LYS A 45 16.06 4.22 -7.18
N GLN A 46 17.38 4.08 -7.28
CA GLN A 46 18.04 3.18 -8.22
C GLN A 46 18.06 1.74 -7.70
N SER A 47 17.81 1.54 -6.40
CA SER A 47 17.69 0.22 -5.80
C SER A 47 16.43 -0.52 -6.28
N PRO A 48 16.48 -1.86 -6.46
CA PRO A 48 15.30 -2.64 -6.80
C PRO A 48 14.25 -2.69 -5.68
N TYR A 49 14.65 -2.53 -4.41
CA TYR A 49 13.76 -2.70 -3.25
C TYR A 49 12.50 -1.82 -3.28
N PRO A 50 12.56 -0.48 -3.44
CA PRO A 50 11.37 0.35 -3.50
C PRO A 50 10.41 -0.05 -4.63
N HIS A 51 10.93 -0.59 -5.74
CA HIS A 51 10.11 -1.08 -6.83
C HIS A 51 9.43 -2.40 -6.49
N ILE A 52 10.14 -3.35 -5.89
CA ILE A 52 9.56 -4.62 -5.42
C ILE A 52 8.46 -4.35 -4.38
N ILE A 53 8.76 -3.53 -3.36
CA ILE A 53 7.80 -3.16 -2.31
C ILE A 53 6.55 -2.49 -2.92
N PHE A 54 6.74 -1.58 -3.87
CA PHE A 54 5.63 -0.94 -4.57
C PHE A 54 4.78 -1.95 -5.34
N ASN A 55 5.40 -2.91 -6.04
CA ASN A 55 4.66 -3.93 -6.78
C ASN A 55 3.91 -4.90 -5.86
N ILE A 56 4.47 -5.25 -4.69
CA ILE A 56 3.74 -5.99 -3.65
C ILE A 56 2.51 -5.19 -3.22
N TYR A 57 2.68 -3.90 -2.95
CA TYR A 57 1.60 -3.02 -2.53
C TYR A 57 0.46 -2.92 -3.55
N LEU A 58 0.75 -2.97 -4.86
CA LEU A 58 -0.29 -2.96 -5.91
C LEU A 58 -1.28 -4.14 -5.78
N HIS A 59 -0.86 -5.27 -5.22
CA HIS A 59 -1.79 -6.38 -4.92
C HIS A 59 -2.67 -6.09 -3.69
N LEU A 60 -2.25 -5.20 -2.79
CA LEU A 60 -2.92 -4.97 -1.49
C LEU A 60 -4.04 -3.93 -1.54
N GLN A 61 -4.20 -3.21 -2.66
CA GLN A 61 -5.14 -2.09 -2.79
C GLN A 61 -6.60 -2.48 -2.50
N TRP A 62 -6.96 -3.76 -2.64
CA TRP A 62 -8.32 -4.24 -2.38
C TRP A 62 -8.74 -4.03 -0.92
N GLY A 63 -7.79 -4.06 0.02
CA GLY A 63 -8.09 -3.82 1.43
C GLY A 63 -8.64 -2.41 1.66
N ALA A 64 -8.11 -1.42 0.94
CA ALA A 64 -8.62 -0.05 1.01
C ALA A 64 -9.99 0.10 0.34
N LEU A 65 -10.23 -0.61 -0.78
CA LEU A 65 -11.56 -0.68 -1.39
C LEU A 65 -12.59 -1.31 -0.45
N ALA A 66 -12.23 -2.42 0.20
CA ALA A 66 -13.10 -3.12 1.15
C ALA A 66 -13.42 -2.23 2.36
N ALA A 67 -12.44 -1.50 2.90
CA ALA A 67 -12.65 -0.58 4.01
C ALA A 67 -13.54 0.62 3.65
N LEU A 68 -13.48 1.11 2.41
CA LEU A 68 -14.37 2.17 1.93
C LEU A 68 -15.81 1.66 1.67
N ALA A 69 -15.95 0.42 1.18
CA ALA A 69 -17.25 -0.19 0.89
C ALA A 69 -17.97 -0.67 2.17
N PHE A 70 -17.20 -1.19 3.13
CA PHE A 70 -17.69 -1.74 4.39
C PHE A 70 -16.93 -1.12 5.57
N PRO A 71 -17.13 0.17 5.84
CA PRO A 71 -16.38 0.88 6.87
C PRO A 71 -16.76 0.39 8.27
N ASP A 72 -15.76 0.02 9.07
CA ASP A 72 -15.94 -0.23 10.50
C ASP A 72 -15.58 1.02 11.30
N LEU A 73 -16.60 1.77 11.69
CA LEU A 73 -16.45 3.05 12.39
C LEU A 73 -16.83 2.97 13.88
N ARG A 74 -17.09 1.76 14.41
CA ARG A 74 -17.67 1.57 15.75
C ARG A 74 -16.81 2.14 16.88
N GLU A 75 -15.50 2.19 16.68
CA GLU A 75 -14.55 2.70 17.68
C GLU A 75 -14.21 4.18 17.51
N HIS A 76 -14.74 4.83 16.47
CA HIS A 76 -14.45 6.23 16.19
C HIS A 76 -15.19 7.14 17.15
N SER A 77 -14.44 7.98 17.85
CA SER A 77 -15.01 8.85 18.89
C SER A 77 -14.34 10.23 18.96
N MET A 78 -13.13 10.36 18.44
CA MET A 78 -12.43 11.64 18.43
C MET A 78 -12.75 12.42 17.16
N VAL A 79 -12.71 13.74 17.29
CA VAL A 79 -12.88 14.67 16.17
C VAL A 79 -11.83 14.36 15.11
N GLY A 80 -12.28 14.21 13.86
CA GLY A 80 -11.40 13.93 12.72
C GLY A 80 -11.02 12.46 12.54
N GLU A 81 -11.35 11.54 13.46
CA GLU A 81 -11.01 10.11 13.30
C GLU A 81 -11.71 9.49 12.08
N THR A 82 -13.02 9.71 11.95
CA THR A 82 -13.79 9.27 10.78
C THR A 82 -13.33 9.94 9.49
N PHE A 83 -13.04 11.24 9.52
CA PHE A 83 -12.52 11.93 8.34
C PHE A 83 -11.18 11.34 7.91
N ASN A 84 -10.24 11.18 8.85
CA ASN A 84 -8.91 10.63 8.58
C ASN A 84 -9.00 9.18 8.10
N PHE A 85 -9.94 8.38 8.62
CA PHE A 85 -10.20 7.04 8.10
C PHE A 85 -10.50 7.07 6.59
N PHE A 86 -11.47 7.88 6.15
CA PHE A 86 -11.78 7.95 4.71
C PHE A 86 -10.62 8.54 3.91
N ALA A 87 -9.98 9.61 4.41
CA ALA A 87 -8.85 10.25 3.76
C ALA A 87 -7.66 9.28 3.59
N GLU A 88 -7.32 8.49 4.61
CA GLU A 88 -6.26 7.50 4.57
C GLU A 88 -6.54 6.45 3.49
N HIS A 89 -7.73 5.87 3.49
CA HIS A 89 -8.08 4.83 2.52
C HIS A 89 -8.15 5.37 1.09
N ILE A 90 -8.60 6.61 0.89
CA ILE A 90 -8.51 7.27 -0.42
C ILE A 90 -7.05 7.49 -0.83
N LEU A 91 -6.18 7.92 0.09
CA LEU A 91 -4.75 8.07 -0.18
C LEU A 91 -4.11 6.74 -0.58
N LEU A 92 -4.46 5.64 0.08
CA LEU A 92 -3.99 4.29 -0.27
C LEU A 92 -4.35 3.89 -1.72
N LEU A 93 -5.43 4.44 -2.27
CA LEU A 93 -5.83 4.18 -3.66
C LEU A 93 -5.23 5.19 -4.65
N VAL A 94 -5.20 6.47 -4.30
CA VAL A 94 -4.79 7.55 -5.24
C VAL A 94 -3.26 7.65 -5.36
N VAL A 95 -2.52 7.47 -4.25
CA VAL A 95 -1.05 7.53 -4.26
C VAL A 95 -0.40 6.56 -5.25
N PRO A 96 -0.72 5.25 -5.27
CA PRO A 96 -0.14 4.33 -6.25
C PRO A 96 -0.50 4.70 -7.68
N VAL A 97 -1.73 5.14 -7.96
CA VAL A 97 -2.14 5.61 -9.29
C VAL A 97 -1.27 6.79 -9.74
N TYR A 98 -1.05 7.76 -8.87
CA TYR A 98 -0.15 8.88 -9.17
C TYR A 98 1.31 8.43 -9.38
N MET A 99 1.80 7.44 -8.62
CA MET A 99 3.15 6.90 -8.82
C MET A 99 3.31 6.22 -10.19
N ILE A 100 2.28 5.51 -10.65
CA ILE A 100 2.21 4.94 -12.00
C ILE A 100 2.21 6.05 -13.05
N TYR A 101 1.33 7.06 -12.89
CA TYR A 101 1.21 8.20 -13.81
C TYR A 101 2.54 8.96 -13.97
N SER A 102 3.21 9.23 -12.85
CA SER A 102 4.44 10.00 -12.79
C SER A 102 5.70 9.22 -13.17
N ARG A 103 5.58 7.90 -13.44
CA ARG A 103 6.70 7.00 -13.78
C ARG A 103 7.84 6.99 -12.75
N ARG A 104 7.53 7.28 -11.48
CA ARG A 104 8.52 7.28 -10.39
C ARG A 104 8.95 5.88 -9.95
N TYR A 105 8.10 4.89 -10.21
CA TYR A 105 8.33 3.49 -9.88
C TYR A 105 8.12 2.63 -11.12
N VAL A 106 8.99 1.65 -11.30
CA VAL A 106 8.80 0.60 -12.30
C VAL A 106 7.63 -0.27 -11.86
N VAL A 107 6.60 -0.34 -12.70
CA VAL A 107 5.52 -1.31 -12.57
C VAL A 107 5.97 -2.56 -13.30
N LEU A 108 6.23 -3.62 -12.56
CA LEU A 108 6.68 -4.89 -13.12
C LEU A 108 5.54 -5.54 -13.91
N PRO A 109 5.83 -6.33 -14.95
CA PRO A 109 4.81 -7.14 -15.62
C PRO A 109 4.04 -8.01 -14.63
N LYS A 110 2.78 -8.32 -14.95
CA LYS A 110 2.00 -9.26 -14.15
C LYS A 110 2.76 -10.59 -14.03
N SER A 111 2.89 -11.09 -12.81
CA SER A 111 3.69 -12.27 -12.48
C SER A 111 3.00 -13.03 -11.36
N GLU A 112 2.94 -14.35 -11.49
CA GLU A 112 2.43 -15.25 -10.45
C GLU A 112 3.35 -15.24 -9.23
N ASP A 113 4.66 -15.19 -9.42
CA ASP A 113 5.63 -15.10 -8.32
C ASP A 113 5.37 -13.87 -7.43
N MET A 114 5.08 -12.73 -8.06
CA MET A 114 4.74 -11.50 -7.32
C MET A 114 3.39 -11.62 -6.60
N LEU A 115 2.41 -12.30 -7.20
CA LEU A 115 1.13 -12.60 -6.55
C LEU A 115 1.32 -13.49 -5.33
N TYR A 116 2.06 -14.59 -5.45
CA TYR A 116 2.35 -15.51 -4.37
C TYR A 116 3.16 -14.84 -3.27
N LEU A 117 4.22 -14.10 -3.62
CA LEU A 117 4.98 -13.30 -2.66
C LEU A 117 4.06 -12.34 -1.90
N SER A 118 3.25 -11.58 -2.62
CA SER A 118 2.31 -10.62 -2.00
C SER A 118 1.24 -11.30 -1.15
N PHE A 119 0.78 -12.50 -1.53
CA PHE A 119 -0.18 -13.26 -0.74
C PHE A 119 0.46 -13.82 0.52
N PHE A 120 1.55 -14.58 0.39
CA PHE A 120 2.19 -15.26 1.52
C PHE A 120 2.85 -14.30 2.50
N SER A 121 3.50 -13.22 2.05
CA SER A 121 4.03 -12.19 2.97
C SER A 121 2.91 -11.56 3.80
N TYR A 122 1.75 -11.32 3.18
CA TYR A 122 0.61 -10.74 3.90
C TYR A 122 -0.13 -11.76 4.77
N ALA A 123 -0.20 -13.02 4.33
CA ALA A 123 -0.75 -14.11 5.13
C ALA A 123 0.11 -14.37 6.37
N PHE A 124 1.44 -14.26 6.26
CA PHE A 124 2.38 -14.33 7.36
C PHE A 124 2.21 -13.16 8.35
N PHE A 125 2.04 -11.95 7.84
CA PHE A 125 1.66 -10.80 8.68
C PHE A 125 0.29 -11.04 9.35
N HIS A 126 -0.70 -11.55 8.63
CA HIS A 126 -2.07 -11.63 9.10
C HIS A 126 -2.37 -12.79 10.07
N THR A 127 -1.85 -13.99 9.85
CA THR A 127 -2.04 -15.09 10.81
C THR A 127 -0.97 -15.06 11.88
N PRO A 128 0.30 -15.42 11.64
CA PRO A 128 1.30 -15.47 12.70
C PRO A 128 1.39 -14.19 13.56
N VAL A 129 1.58 -13.03 12.93
CA VAL A 129 1.85 -11.77 13.67
C VAL A 129 0.56 -11.20 14.30
N LEU A 130 -0.49 -11.06 13.50
CA LEU A 130 -1.77 -10.49 13.94
C LEU A 130 -2.50 -11.41 14.94
N HIS A 131 -2.41 -12.73 14.79
CA HIS A 131 -2.98 -13.67 15.77
C HIS A 131 -2.24 -13.61 17.10
N LEU A 132 -0.90 -13.62 17.09
CA LEU A 132 -0.11 -13.50 18.32
C LEU A 132 -0.38 -12.18 19.04
N THR A 133 -0.39 -11.07 18.31
CA THR A 133 -0.71 -9.74 18.89
C THR A 133 -2.15 -9.66 19.39
N SER A 134 -3.11 -10.32 18.73
CA SER A 134 -4.48 -10.45 19.24
C SER A 134 -4.53 -11.24 20.55
N LEU A 135 -3.76 -12.33 20.66
CA LEU A 135 -3.68 -13.15 21.88
C LEU A 135 -3.08 -12.36 23.05
N VAL A 136 -1.99 -11.63 22.81
CA VAL A 136 -1.32 -10.82 23.83
C VAL A 136 -2.17 -9.63 24.28
N SER A 137 -2.86 -8.97 23.35
CA SER A 137 -3.65 -7.77 23.65
C SER A 137 -5.08 -8.08 24.13
N GLY A 138 -5.58 -9.29 23.89
CA GLY A 138 -6.99 -9.65 24.13
C GLY A 138 -7.97 -8.97 23.16
N LEU A 139 -7.47 -8.31 22.10
CA LEU A 139 -8.29 -7.57 21.14
C LEU A 139 -8.56 -8.43 19.90
N ASN A 140 -9.76 -8.29 19.33
CA ASN A 140 -10.12 -8.93 18.07
C ASN A 140 -9.51 -8.18 16.86
N LEU A 141 -8.18 -8.09 16.79
CA LEU A 141 -7.50 -7.33 15.74
C LEU A 141 -7.80 -7.96 14.39
N ASN A 142 -8.33 -7.15 13.46
CA ASN A 142 -8.73 -7.58 12.13
C ASN A 142 -9.51 -8.91 12.11
N TYR A 143 -10.40 -9.11 13.09
CA TYR A 143 -11.26 -10.28 13.15
C TYR A 143 -10.47 -11.60 13.30
N MET A 144 -9.45 -11.64 14.16
CA MET A 144 -8.70 -12.89 14.44
C MET A 144 -9.49 -13.91 15.27
N PHE A 145 -10.40 -13.44 16.13
CA PHE A 145 -11.17 -14.26 17.07
C PHE A 145 -12.65 -14.35 16.73
N ALA A 146 -13.24 -13.27 16.23
CA ALA A 146 -14.64 -13.22 15.87
C ALA A 146 -14.82 -12.55 14.50
N PRO A 147 -15.78 -13.01 13.68
CA PRO A 147 -16.01 -12.47 12.35
C PRO A 147 -16.45 -11.00 12.38
N PRO A 148 -16.26 -10.27 11.26
CA PRO A 148 -16.87 -8.96 11.09
C PRO A 148 -18.40 -9.04 11.16
N PRO A 149 -19.09 -7.93 11.47
CA PRO A 149 -20.55 -7.87 11.59
C PRO A 149 -21.24 -7.89 10.21
N ILE A 150 -20.93 -8.90 9.39
CA ILE A 150 -21.50 -9.16 8.07
C ILE A 150 -22.24 -10.50 8.18
N LYS A 151 -23.56 -10.50 7.94
CA LYS A 151 -24.44 -11.66 8.17
C LYS A 151 -23.87 -12.98 7.62
N ILE A 152 -23.42 -12.98 6.37
CA ILE A 152 -22.87 -14.17 5.71
C ILE A 152 -21.62 -14.69 6.44
N LEU A 153 -20.75 -13.80 6.93
CA LEU A 153 -19.53 -14.18 7.65
C LEU A 153 -19.80 -14.62 9.09
N LEU A 154 -20.86 -14.09 9.71
CA LEU A 154 -21.36 -14.55 11.01
C LEU A 154 -21.93 -15.98 10.90
N ASP A 155 -22.76 -16.23 9.88
CA ASP A 155 -23.42 -17.52 9.64
C ASP A 155 -22.39 -18.64 9.33
N LEU A 156 -21.23 -18.30 8.79
CA LEU A 156 -20.13 -19.25 8.50
C LEU A 156 -19.39 -19.75 9.75
N GLY A 157 -19.61 -19.12 10.92
CA GLY A 157 -18.90 -19.48 12.15
C GLY A 157 -17.38 -19.51 11.92
N PRO A 158 -16.62 -20.46 12.49
CA PRO A 158 -15.15 -20.53 12.38
C PRO A 158 -14.58 -20.57 10.94
N LEU A 159 -15.38 -20.99 9.96
CA LEU A 159 -14.94 -21.09 8.56
C LEU A 159 -14.74 -19.73 7.88
N TYR A 160 -15.25 -18.63 8.47
CA TYR A 160 -15.13 -17.29 7.90
C TYR A 160 -13.68 -16.91 7.57
N ARG A 161 -12.70 -17.34 8.38
CA ARG A 161 -11.28 -17.02 8.15
C ARG A 161 -10.76 -17.64 6.86
N ILE A 162 -11.12 -18.90 6.59
CA ILE A 162 -10.73 -19.61 5.35
C ILE A 162 -11.36 -18.92 4.14
N VAL A 163 -12.65 -18.58 4.25
CA VAL A 163 -13.37 -17.84 3.20
C VAL A 163 -12.73 -16.46 2.95
N MET A 164 -12.38 -15.73 4.01
CA MET A 164 -11.68 -14.44 3.90
C MET A 164 -10.30 -14.58 3.26
N TYR A 165 -9.55 -15.66 3.53
CA TYR A 165 -8.28 -15.92 2.86
C TYR A 165 -8.46 -16.20 1.37
N GLY A 166 -9.46 -17.00 1.00
CA GLY A 166 -9.81 -17.24 -0.41
C GLY A 166 -10.20 -15.94 -1.12
N ALA A 167 -11.07 -15.14 -0.49
CA ALA A 167 -11.46 -13.83 -1.00
C ALA A 167 -10.25 -12.88 -1.13
N ALA A 168 -9.36 -12.85 -0.14
CA ALA A 168 -8.15 -12.03 -0.18
C ALA A 168 -7.21 -12.44 -1.32
N PHE A 169 -7.03 -13.74 -1.58
CA PHE A 169 -6.25 -14.21 -2.73
C PHE A 169 -6.88 -13.77 -4.06
N LEU A 170 -8.19 -14.00 -4.21
CA LEU A 170 -8.94 -13.60 -5.40
C LEU A 170 -8.87 -12.08 -5.64
N PHE A 171 -9.04 -11.28 -4.59
CA PHE A 171 -8.99 -9.82 -4.74
C PHE A 171 -7.58 -9.30 -5.01
N LYS A 172 -6.52 -9.92 -4.50
CA LYS A 172 -5.13 -9.62 -4.89
C LYS A 172 -4.86 -9.92 -6.37
N PHE A 173 -5.49 -10.98 -6.90
CA PHE A 173 -5.46 -11.26 -8.32
C PHE A 173 -6.19 -10.16 -9.09
N ILE A 174 -7.44 -9.85 -8.73
CA ILE A 174 -8.26 -8.84 -9.41
C ILE A 174 -7.58 -7.47 -9.42
N THR A 175 -7.06 -6.99 -8.29
CA THR A 175 -6.43 -5.67 -8.23
C THR A 175 -5.22 -5.56 -9.13
N ARG A 176 -4.31 -6.54 -9.09
CA ARG A 176 -3.11 -6.46 -9.92
C ARG A 176 -3.40 -6.81 -11.38
N PHE A 177 -4.05 -7.93 -11.67
CA PHE A 177 -4.18 -8.46 -13.03
C PHE A 177 -5.26 -7.76 -13.85
N ILE A 178 -6.23 -7.11 -13.19
CA ILE A 178 -7.32 -6.41 -13.85
C ILE A 178 -7.21 -4.91 -13.59
N ALA A 179 -7.38 -4.45 -12.35
CA ALA A 179 -7.52 -3.02 -12.07
C ALA A 179 -6.26 -2.21 -12.44
N VAL A 180 -5.08 -2.67 -12.03
CA VAL A 180 -3.81 -2.00 -12.37
C VAL A 180 -3.53 -2.06 -13.86
N GLU A 181 -3.78 -3.18 -14.53
CA GLU A 181 -3.58 -3.29 -15.99
C GLU A 181 -4.51 -2.33 -16.76
N LEU A 182 -5.77 -2.23 -16.35
CA LEU A 182 -6.69 -1.23 -16.92
C LEU A 182 -6.17 0.20 -16.71
N ILE A 183 -5.66 0.53 -15.52
CA ILE A 183 -5.02 1.82 -15.26
C ILE A 183 -3.82 2.04 -16.19
N LEU A 184 -2.97 1.03 -16.41
CA LEU A 184 -1.79 1.14 -17.27
C LEU A 184 -2.15 1.36 -18.75
N ILE A 185 -3.27 0.81 -19.21
CA ILE A 185 -3.78 0.94 -20.58
C ILE A 185 -4.46 2.30 -20.77
N LEU A 186 -5.33 2.69 -19.85
CA LEU A 186 -6.18 3.88 -19.99
C LEU A 186 -5.46 5.19 -19.64
N MET A 187 -4.48 5.14 -18.73
CA MET A 187 -3.90 6.35 -18.18
C MET A 187 -2.74 6.86 -19.04
N PRO A 188 -2.81 8.10 -19.57
CA PRO A 188 -1.69 8.71 -20.26
C PRO A 188 -0.54 8.92 -19.28
N ARG A 189 0.64 8.35 -19.55
CA ARG A 189 1.78 8.49 -18.65
C ARG A 189 2.57 9.75 -18.94
N LYS A 190 3.03 10.46 -17.90
CA LYS A 190 3.86 11.66 -18.04
C LYS A 190 5.09 11.38 -18.92
N LYS A 191 5.36 12.25 -19.91
CA LYS A 191 6.58 12.16 -20.74
C LYS A 191 7.81 12.34 -19.85
N LEU A 192 8.82 11.49 -20.02
CA LEU A 192 10.13 11.69 -19.43
C LEU A 192 10.74 12.91 -20.14
N SER A 193 11.17 13.94 -19.40
CA SER A 193 11.95 15.01 -20.00
C SER A 193 13.28 14.41 -20.43
N THR A 194 13.50 14.26 -21.73
CA THR A 194 14.82 14.00 -22.28
C THR A 194 15.71 15.18 -21.90
N SER A 195 16.53 15.00 -20.87
CA SER A 195 17.71 15.83 -20.63
C SER A 195 18.60 15.67 -21.85
N SER A 196 18.45 16.56 -22.83
CA SER A 196 19.39 16.72 -23.92
C SER A 196 20.69 17.24 -23.31
N THR A 197 21.51 16.32 -22.80
CA THR A 197 22.93 16.59 -22.60
C THR A 197 23.56 16.57 -23.99
N THR A 198 23.32 17.63 -24.77
CA THR A 198 24.18 17.97 -25.90
C THR A 198 25.54 18.26 -25.30
N VAL A 199 26.39 17.23 -25.26
CA VAL A 199 27.82 17.38 -25.07
C VAL A 199 28.30 18.22 -26.26
N ASP A 200 28.50 19.51 -26.02
CA ASP A 200 29.05 20.42 -27.00
C ASP A 200 30.53 20.05 -27.25
N HIS A 201 30.74 19.19 -28.25
CA HIS A 201 32.05 18.73 -28.69
C HIS A 201 32.95 19.87 -29.22
N THR A 202 32.46 21.11 -29.35
CA THR A 202 33.31 22.23 -29.78
C THR A 202 34.26 22.76 -28.70
N LYS A 203 34.02 22.50 -27.40
CA LYS A 203 34.93 22.97 -26.33
C LYS A 203 36.22 22.15 -26.16
N VAL A 204 36.28 20.91 -26.65
CA VAL A 204 37.47 20.06 -26.50
C VAL A 204 38.59 20.46 -27.47
N LYS A 205 38.26 20.93 -28.69
CA LYS A 205 39.28 21.31 -29.68
C LYS A 205 40.04 22.60 -29.35
N ARG A 206 39.48 23.49 -28.53
CA ARG A 206 40.10 24.80 -28.26
C ARG A 206 41.20 24.76 -27.19
N LYS A 207 41.27 23.68 -26.39
CA LYS A 207 42.29 23.53 -25.33
C LYS A 207 43.57 22.82 -25.80
N SER A 208 43.54 22.12 -26.93
CA SER A 208 44.69 21.37 -27.46
C SER A 208 45.63 22.20 -28.36
N ARG A 209 45.32 23.48 -28.63
CA ARG A 209 46.04 24.29 -29.64
C ARG A 209 46.86 25.45 -29.05
N LYS A 210 47.21 25.37 -27.75
CA LYS A 210 47.92 26.44 -27.02
C LYS A 210 49.19 25.97 -26.30
N ILE A 211 49.79 24.88 -26.77
CA ILE A 211 51.10 24.41 -26.29
C ILE A 211 51.97 24.18 -27.53
N GLU A 212 52.55 25.26 -28.04
CA GLU A 212 53.77 25.31 -28.85
C GLU A 212 54.49 26.61 -28.51
#